data_AF-A0A259NDE0-F1
#
_entry.id   AF-A0A259NDE0-F1
#
_cell.length_a   1.000
_cell.length_b   1.000
_cell.length_c   1.000
_cell.angle_alpha   90.00
_cell.angle_beta   90.00
_cell.angle_gamma   90.00
#
_symmetry.space_group_name_H-M   'P 1'
#
loop_
_entity.id
_entity.type
_entity.pdbx_description
1 polymer ?
#
loop_
_entity_poly.entity_id
_entity_poly.type
_entity_poly.pdbx_seq_one_letter_code
_entity_poly.pdbx_strand_id
1 'polypeptide(L)'
;MIHFSYSLDAAGNLIRLELGMFPDALIPGAASIASAADELAHPFPWTKTVEDAINEIRFVPQPHLVGTPAQAISETRRLPQSPFVFVPPSPDYADDSQIMEMILLYDELPIAASDGREQIASALCVVGVQQIPFISRYVPELHSSRWSHDITQYAQPGWISNTKVYRKAALV
;
A
#
# COMPACT_ATOMS: atom_id res chain seq x y z
N MET A 1 4.21 -23.06 13.71
CA MET A 1 4.00 -22.49 12.37
C MET A 1 4.26 -21.00 12.49
N ILE A 2 4.98 -20.36 11.57
CA ILE A 2 5.09 -18.90 11.62
C ILE A 2 3.74 -18.32 11.19
N HIS A 3 3.30 -17.26 11.86
CA HIS A 3 2.05 -16.55 11.53
C HIS A 3 2.33 -15.18 10.92
N PHE A 4 3.57 -14.89 10.55
CA PHE A 4 3.94 -13.60 10.00
C PHE A 4 4.93 -13.73 8.83
N SER A 5 5.01 -12.66 8.04
CA SER A 5 5.99 -12.47 6.97
C SER A 5 6.16 -10.97 6.72
N TYR A 6 6.92 -10.59 5.69
CA TYR A 6 7.10 -9.21 5.26
C TYR A 6 6.97 -9.08 3.75
N SER A 7 6.55 -7.91 3.28
CA SER A 7 6.60 -7.51 1.87
C SER A 7 6.90 -6.02 1.77
N LEU A 8 7.31 -5.58 0.58
CA LEU A 8 7.35 -4.17 0.24
C LEU A 8 6.08 -3.81 -0.55
N ASP A 9 5.46 -2.68 -0.25
CA ASP A 9 4.34 -2.18 -1.04
C ASP A 9 4.81 -1.38 -2.28
N ALA A 10 3.86 -0.91 -3.08
CA ALA A 10 4.18 -0.14 -4.28
C ALA A 10 4.84 1.22 -3.97
N ALA A 11 4.62 1.81 -2.79
CA ALA A 11 5.31 3.03 -2.37
C ALA A 11 6.72 2.75 -1.82
N GLY A 12 7.05 1.49 -1.54
CA GLY A 12 8.33 1.07 -0.95
C GLY A 12 8.30 0.97 0.57
N ASN A 13 7.12 1.03 1.19
CA ASN A 13 6.96 0.79 2.62
C ASN A 13 7.20 -0.68 2.94
N LEU A 14 7.84 -0.95 4.08
CA LEU A 14 7.95 -2.29 4.63
C LEU A 14 6.66 -2.64 5.36
N ILE A 15 5.95 -3.64 4.86
CA ILE A 15 4.68 -4.10 5.37
C ILE A 15 4.87 -5.40 6.13
N ARG A 16 4.31 -5.47 7.34
CA ARG A 16 4.20 -6.71 8.10
C ARG A 16 2.95 -7.45 7.66
N LEU A 17 3.16 -8.71 7.28
CA LEU A 17 2.09 -9.63 6.92
C LEU A 17 1.78 -10.52 8.12
N GLU A 18 0.50 -10.71 8.43
CA GLU A 18 -0.03 -11.70 9.35
C GLU A 18 -0.79 -12.77 8.56
N LEU A 19 -0.26 -13.99 8.57
CA LEU A 19 -0.76 -15.09 7.74
C LEU A 19 -2.13 -15.54 8.25
N GLY A 20 -3.11 -15.52 7.35
CA GLY A 20 -4.51 -15.86 7.65
C GLY A 20 -5.39 -14.65 7.97
N MET A 21 -4.81 -13.45 8.08
CA MET A 21 -5.58 -12.21 8.16
C MET A 21 -5.83 -11.63 6.76
N PHE A 22 -6.98 -10.97 6.59
CA PHE A 22 -7.34 -10.21 5.38
C PHE A 22 -6.99 -10.92 4.04
N PRO A 23 -7.51 -12.14 3.80
CA PRO A 23 -7.20 -12.89 2.58
C PRO A 23 -7.66 -12.20 1.31
N ASP A 24 -8.75 -11.41 1.40
CA ASP A 24 -9.35 -10.68 0.28
C ASP A 24 -8.75 -9.27 0.08
N ALA A 25 -7.72 -8.91 0.85
CA ALA A 25 -7.02 -7.65 0.64
C ALA A 25 -6.14 -7.69 -0.61
N LEU A 26 -5.91 -6.52 -1.22
CA LEU A 26 -5.00 -6.35 -2.35
C LEU A 26 -3.57 -6.82 -2.03
N ILE A 27 -3.17 -6.67 -0.77
CA ILE A 27 -1.95 -7.27 -0.22
C ILE A 27 -2.38 -8.31 0.83
N PRO A 28 -2.46 -9.61 0.45
CA PRO A 28 -2.96 -10.63 1.36
C PRO A 28 -2.14 -10.71 2.65
N GLY A 29 -2.82 -10.73 3.80
CA GLY A 29 -2.15 -10.75 5.10
C GLY A 29 -1.62 -9.40 5.58
N ALA A 30 -1.70 -8.31 4.80
CA ALA A 30 -1.14 -7.04 5.24
C ALA A 30 -1.88 -6.49 6.46
N ALA A 31 -1.16 -6.44 7.59
CA ALA A 31 -1.71 -6.03 8.88
C ALA A 31 -1.26 -4.62 9.26
N SER A 32 0.00 -4.26 9.00
CA SER A 32 0.55 -2.95 9.40
C SER A 32 1.79 -2.56 8.59
N ILE A 33 2.11 -1.26 8.61
CA ILE A 33 3.39 -0.72 8.15
C ILE A 33 4.40 -0.92 9.29
N ALA A 34 5.47 -1.67 9.01
CA ALA A 34 6.60 -1.82 9.94
C ALA A 34 7.55 -0.62 9.86
N SER A 35 7.83 -0.14 8.64
CA SER A 35 8.60 1.09 8.40
C SER A 35 8.18 1.73 7.09
N ALA A 36 8.08 3.06 7.08
CA ALA A 36 7.72 3.82 5.89
C ALA A 36 8.91 3.95 4.91
N ALA A 37 8.64 4.23 3.64
CA ALA A 37 9.67 4.28 2.60
C ALA A 37 10.74 5.36 2.85
N ASP A 38 10.33 6.50 3.40
CA ASP A 38 11.21 7.60 3.82
C ASP A 38 12.10 7.20 5.01
N GLU A 39 11.51 6.50 5.98
CA GLU A 39 12.22 5.94 7.13
C GLU A 39 13.26 4.90 6.69
N LEU A 40 12.94 4.05 5.72
CA LEU A 40 13.88 3.06 5.17
C LEU A 40 15.02 3.72 4.38
N ALA A 41 14.77 4.86 3.73
CA ALA A 41 15.80 5.63 3.06
C ALA A 41 16.75 6.33 4.05
N HIS A 42 16.22 6.71 5.22
CA HIS A 42 16.94 7.42 6.28
C HIS A 42 16.69 6.78 7.67
N PRO A 43 17.25 5.59 7.92
CA PRO A 43 16.89 4.79 9.09
C PRO A 43 17.36 5.44 10.39
N PHE A 44 16.42 5.56 11.32
CA PHE A 44 16.71 5.83 12.72
C PHE A 44 17.20 4.55 13.43
N PRO A 45 17.82 4.65 14.62
CA PRO A 45 18.30 3.47 15.35
C PRO A 45 17.23 2.41 15.69
N TRP A 46 15.94 2.79 15.67
CA TRP A 46 14.80 1.91 15.93
C TRP A 46 14.04 1.49 14.66
N THR A 47 14.47 1.96 13.48
CA THR A 47 13.81 1.63 12.20
C THR A 47 13.98 0.15 11.90
N LYS A 48 12.89 -0.52 11.53
CA LYS A 48 12.93 -1.91 11.09
C LYS A 48 13.41 -1.95 9.64
N THR A 49 14.66 -2.31 9.43
CA THR A 49 15.21 -2.34 8.06
C THR A 49 14.72 -3.56 7.27
N VAL A 50 14.86 -3.50 5.94
CA VAL A 50 14.63 -4.65 5.05
C VAL A 50 15.54 -5.83 5.42
N GLU A 51 16.79 -5.55 5.80
CA GLU A 51 17.73 -6.58 6.21
C GLU A 51 17.31 -7.25 7.53
N ASP A 52 16.83 -6.47 8.50
CA ASP A 52 16.29 -7.01 9.77
C ASP A 52 15.07 -7.90 9.53
N ALA A 53 14.17 -7.50 8.63
CA ALA A 53 13.00 -8.30 8.26
C ALA A 53 13.37 -9.63 7.59
N ILE A 54 14.35 -9.62 6.68
CA ILE A 54 14.87 -10.84 6.04
C ILE A 54 15.56 -11.74 7.07
N ASN A 55 16.39 -11.16 7.94
CA ASN A 55 17.11 -11.90 8.97
C ASN A 55 16.15 -12.56 9.96
N GLU A 56 15.10 -11.85 10.39
CA GLU A 56 14.07 -12.41 11.27
C GLU A 56 13.42 -13.67 10.67
N ILE A 57 13.06 -13.63 9.39
CA ILE A 57 12.51 -14.79 8.67
C ILE A 57 13.56 -15.91 8.55
N ARG A 58 14.82 -15.56 8.27
CA ARG A 58 15.90 -16.53 8.08
C ARG A 58 16.18 -17.37 9.31
N PHE A 59 16.01 -16.81 10.51
CA PHE A 59 16.23 -17.56 11.76
C PHE A 59 15.05 -18.48 12.13
N VAL A 60 13.97 -18.47 11.35
CA VAL A 60 12.84 -19.37 11.57
C VAL A 60 13.18 -20.77 11.06
N PRO A 61 12.96 -21.83 11.87
CA PRO A 61 13.20 -23.20 11.43
C PRO A 61 12.43 -23.56 10.16
N GLN A 62 13.10 -24.21 9.21
CA GLN A 62 12.55 -24.59 7.90
C GLN A 62 11.18 -25.29 7.96
N PRO A 63 10.89 -26.22 8.91
CA PRO A 63 9.57 -26.86 8.99
C PRO A 63 8.40 -25.89 9.22
N HIS A 64 8.67 -24.68 9.72
CA HIS A 64 7.66 -23.64 9.92
C HIS A 64 7.52 -22.68 8.75
N LEU A 65 8.44 -22.72 7.78
CA LEU A 65 8.44 -21.87 6.60
C LEU A 65 7.71 -22.52 5.42
N VAL A 66 7.77 -23.86 5.29
CA VAL A 66 7.24 -24.59 4.13
C VAL A 66 5.78 -24.22 3.85
N GLY A 67 5.49 -23.79 2.62
CA GLY A 67 4.15 -23.43 2.18
C GLY A 67 3.69 -22.02 2.59
N THR A 68 4.56 -21.21 3.16
CA THR A 68 4.27 -19.81 3.52
C THR A 68 5.04 -18.82 2.62
N PRO A 69 4.58 -17.57 2.47
CA PRO A 69 5.34 -16.51 1.80
C PRO A 69 6.76 -16.31 2.36
N ALA A 70 6.98 -16.64 3.63
CA ALA A 70 8.27 -16.53 4.30
C ALA A 70 9.32 -17.53 3.75
N GLN A 71 8.87 -18.64 3.14
CA GLN A 71 9.78 -19.60 2.48
C GLN A 71 10.58 -18.92 1.36
N ALA A 72 9.90 -18.20 0.46
CA ALA A 72 10.54 -17.53 -0.67
C ALA A 72 11.57 -16.49 -0.20
N ILE A 73 11.29 -15.80 0.91
CA ILE A 73 12.22 -14.82 1.50
C ILE A 73 13.46 -15.51 2.07
N SER A 74 13.28 -16.63 2.79
CA SER A 74 14.39 -17.41 3.32
C SER A 74 15.31 -17.97 2.22
N GLU A 75 14.74 -18.37 1.08
CA GLU A 75 15.48 -18.96 -0.04
C GLU A 75 16.17 -17.89 -0.91
N THR A 76 15.45 -16.82 -1.25
CA THR A 76 15.94 -15.80 -2.20
C THR A 76 16.65 -14.63 -1.55
N ARG A 77 16.49 -14.47 -0.22
CA ARG A 77 16.95 -13.29 0.54
C ARG A 77 16.42 -11.97 -0.01
N ARG A 78 15.20 -11.99 -0.54
CA ARG A 78 14.51 -10.82 -1.09
C ARG A 78 13.08 -10.79 -0.57
N LEU A 79 12.62 -9.59 -0.21
CA LEU A 79 11.20 -9.39 0.10
C LEU A 79 10.39 -9.34 -1.20
N PRO A 80 9.21 -9.98 -1.25
CA PRO A 80 8.29 -9.80 -2.36
C PRO A 80 7.83 -8.34 -2.42
N GLN A 81 7.65 -7.83 -3.64
CA GLN A 81 7.09 -6.51 -3.88
C GLN A 81 5.63 -6.65 -4.33
N SER A 82 4.72 -5.98 -3.64
CA SER A 82 3.33 -5.85 -4.03
C SER A 82 3.18 -4.73 -5.07
N PRO A 83 2.33 -4.90 -6.09
CA PRO A 83 1.96 -3.82 -7.01
C PRO A 83 0.97 -2.83 -6.38
N PHE A 84 0.45 -3.10 -5.19
CA PHE A 84 -0.48 -2.22 -4.48
C PHE A 84 0.19 -1.52 -3.31
N VAL A 85 -0.34 -0.37 -2.90
CA VAL A 85 0.04 0.31 -1.66
C VAL A 85 -0.74 -0.26 -0.49
N PHE A 86 -0.14 -0.26 0.70
CA PHE A 86 -0.87 -0.67 1.89
C PHE A 86 -1.92 0.38 2.26
N VAL A 87 -3.15 -0.09 2.48
CA VAL A 87 -4.23 0.69 3.08
C VAL A 87 -4.74 -0.12 4.26
N PRO A 88 -4.81 0.46 5.48
CA PRO A 88 -5.32 -0.26 6.63
C PRO A 88 -6.79 -0.65 6.41
N PRO A 89 -7.21 -1.83 6.86
CA PRO A 89 -8.62 -2.20 6.84
C PRO A 89 -9.41 -1.26 7.76
N SER A 90 -10.56 -0.77 7.30
CA SER A 90 -11.49 0.01 8.12
C SER A 90 -12.67 -0.87 8.57
N PRO A 91 -13.12 -0.74 9.84
CA PRO A 91 -14.37 -1.36 10.28
C PRO A 91 -15.60 -0.63 9.71
N ASP A 92 -15.45 0.63 9.32
CA ASP A 92 -16.52 1.43 8.75
C ASP A 92 -16.71 1.09 7.27
N TYR A 93 -17.96 1.08 6.83
CA TYR A 93 -18.34 0.72 5.47
C TYR A 93 -19.16 1.85 4.84
N ALA A 94 -18.84 2.17 3.59
CA ALA A 94 -19.66 3.00 2.71
C ALA A 94 -19.87 2.26 1.39
N ASP A 95 -21.03 2.50 0.78
CA ASP A 95 -21.33 1.89 -0.52
C ASP A 95 -20.43 2.44 -1.62
N ASP A 96 -20.13 1.59 -2.59
CA ASP A 96 -19.27 1.94 -3.71
C ASP A 96 -19.78 3.15 -4.49
N SER A 97 -21.09 3.29 -4.65
CA SER A 97 -21.69 4.46 -5.30
C SER A 97 -21.38 5.75 -4.54
N GLN A 98 -21.48 5.73 -3.21
CA GLN A 98 -21.21 6.90 -2.36
C GLN A 98 -19.72 7.28 -2.43
N ILE A 99 -18.83 6.29 -2.38
CA ILE A 99 -17.39 6.50 -2.51
C ILE A 99 -17.08 7.14 -3.87
N MET A 100 -17.66 6.61 -4.95
CA MET A 100 -17.47 7.15 -6.29
C MET A 100 -18.03 8.58 -6.43
N GLU A 101 -19.20 8.87 -5.86
CA GLU A 101 -19.77 10.23 -5.82
C GLU A 101 -18.85 11.21 -5.08
N MET A 102 -18.29 10.82 -3.93
CA MET A 102 -17.33 11.66 -3.20
C MET A 102 -16.03 11.88 -3.98
N ILE A 103 -15.54 10.86 -4.67
CA ILE A 103 -14.36 10.95 -5.55
C ILE A 103 -14.63 11.92 -6.72
N LEU A 104 -15.83 11.91 -7.29
CA LEU A 104 -16.22 12.86 -8.34
C LEU A 104 -16.34 14.29 -7.80
N LEU A 105 -16.98 14.46 -6.64
CA LEU A 105 -17.09 15.75 -5.96
C LEU A 105 -15.71 16.35 -5.65
N TYR A 106 -14.74 15.51 -5.24
CA TYR A 106 -13.36 15.93 -5.01
C TYR A 106 -12.74 16.59 -6.25
N ASP A 107 -13.03 16.05 -7.44
CA ASP A 107 -12.50 16.56 -8.70
C ASP A 107 -13.19 17.85 -9.15
N GLU A 108 -14.49 17.99 -8.86
CA GLU A 108 -15.26 19.21 -9.14
C GLU A 108 -14.81 20.41 -8.30
N LEU A 109 -14.27 20.16 -7.10
CA LEU A 109 -13.73 21.22 -6.27
C LEU A 109 -12.47 21.83 -6.89
N PRO A 110 -12.39 23.18 -6.97
CA PRO A 110 -11.18 23.86 -7.40
C PRO A 110 -9.97 23.47 -6.56
N ILE A 111 -8.79 23.41 -7.17
CA ILE A 111 -7.53 23.11 -6.44
C ILE A 111 -7.28 24.11 -5.31
N ALA A 112 -7.70 25.37 -5.48
CA ALA A 112 -7.60 26.42 -4.48
C ALA A 112 -8.55 26.23 -3.27
N ALA A 113 -9.54 25.34 -3.35
CA ALA A 113 -10.43 24.99 -2.24
C ALA A 113 -9.85 23.81 -1.44
N SER A 114 -8.65 23.99 -0.87
CA SER A 114 -7.92 22.97 -0.10
C SER A 114 -8.78 22.34 0.99
N ASP A 115 -9.49 23.17 1.75
CA ASP A 115 -10.25 22.72 2.92
C ASP A 115 -11.36 21.73 2.55
N GLY A 116 -12.07 21.98 1.45
CA GLY A 116 -13.13 21.08 0.97
C GLY A 116 -12.56 19.74 0.47
N ARG A 117 -11.42 19.78 -0.21
CA ARG A 117 -10.72 18.58 -0.68
C ARG A 117 -10.17 17.75 0.47
N GLU A 118 -9.59 18.40 1.48
CA GLU A 118 -9.11 17.75 2.70
C GLU A 118 -10.25 17.11 3.50
N GLN A 119 -11.41 17.78 3.59
CA GLN A 119 -12.59 17.20 4.23
C GLN A 119 -13.08 15.94 3.50
N ILE A 120 -13.15 15.96 2.16
CA ILE A 120 -13.54 14.79 1.38
C ILE A 120 -12.52 13.65 1.54
N ALA A 121 -11.22 13.96 1.45
CA ALA A 121 -10.16 12.97 1.64
C ALA A 121 -10.18 12.35 3.05
N SER A 122 -10.45 13.16 4.07
CA SER A 122 -10.60 12.69 5.45
C SER A 122 -11.82 11.80 5.62
N ALA A 123 -12.96 12.18 5.04
CA ALA A 123 -14.18 11.37 5.10
C ALA A 123 -14.02 10.02 4.38
N LEU A 124 -13.35 10.01 3.22
CA LEU A 124 -12.99 8.77 2.53
C LEU A 124 -12.02 7.92 3.36
N CYS A 125 -11.06 8.54 4.04
CA CYS A 125 -10.10 7.83 4.89
C CYS A 125 -10.78 7.11 6.06
N VAL A 126 -11.85 7.68 6.64
CA VAL A 126 -12.63 7.03 7.72
C VAL A 126 -13.18 5.68 7.24
N VAL A 127 -13.69 5.62 6.02
CA VAL A 127 -14.25 4.38 5.42
C VAL A 127 -13.17 3.52 4.72
N GLY A 128 -11.90 3.76 5.01
CA GLY A 128 -10.79 2.94 4.51
C GLY A 128 -10.42 3.19 3.05
N VAL A 129 -10.77 4.35 2.49
CA VAL A 129 -10.39 4.76 1.13
C VAL A 129 -9.38 5.90 1.21
N GLN A 130 -8.22 5.72 0.57
CA GLN A 130 -7.13 6.69 0.60
C GLN A 130 -6.69 7.07 -0.81
N GLN A 131 -6.07 8.24 -0.92
CA GLN A 131 -5.40 8.62 -2.17
C GLN A 131 -4.18 7.72 -2.39
N ILE A 132 -3.97 7.32 -3.63
CA ILE A 132 -2.73 6.63 -4.02
C ILE A 132 -1.58 7.62 -3.81
N PRO A 133 -0.57 7.31 -2.98
CA PRO A 133 0.56 8.19 -2.78
C PRO A 133 1.34 8.38 -4.09
N PHE A 134 2.16 9.42 -4.13
CA PHE A 134 3.03 9.64 -5.28
C PHE A 134 4.06 8.51 -5.40
N ILE A 135 4.11 7.86 -6.55
CA ILE A 135 5.05 6.79 -6.88
C ILE A 135 5.75 7.19 -8.18
N SER A 136 7.06 7.42 -8.11
CA SER A 136 7.87 7.90 -9.24
C SER A 136 8.07 6.89 -10.37
N ARG A 137 7.79 5.60 -10.10
CA ARG A 137 7.82 4.53 -11.11
C ARG A 137 6.43 4.16 -11.57
N TYR A 138 6.30 3.78 -12.84
CA TYR A 138 5.03 3.31 -13.38
C TYR A 138 4.60 1.98 -12.75
N VAL A 139 3.36 1.94 -12.24
CA VAL A 139 2.72 0.74 -11.68
C VAL A 139 1.39 0.52 -12.41
N PRO A 140 1.28 -0.45 -13.32
CA PRO A 140 0.08 -0.66 -14.15
C PRO A 140 -1.22 -0.80 -13.35
N GLU A 141 -1.14 -1.36 -12.15
CA GLU A 141 -2.27 -1.58 -11.24
C GLU A 141 -2.79 -0.27 -10.63
N LEU A 142 -1.94 0.74 -10.48
CA LEU A 142 -2.24 2.00 -9.80
C LEU A 142 -2.29 3.21 -10.73
N HIS A 143 -1.72 3.12 -11.93
CA HIS A 143 -1.60 4.22 -12.88
C HIS A 143 -2.41 3.98 -14.15
N SER A 144 -3.09 5.02 -14.63
CA SER A 144 -3.72 5.04 -15.95
C SER A 144 -2.76 5.61 -16.98
N SER A 145 -2.67 4.93 -18.14
CA SER A 145 -1.75 5.20 -19.27
C SER A 145 -0.27 4.85 -19.04
N ARG A 146 0.37 4.31 -20.09
CA ARG A 146 1.79 3.96 -20.08
C ARG A 146 2.60 5.21 -20.38
N TRP A 147 3.21 5.79 -19.36
CA TRP A 147 4.12 6.93 -19.54
C TRP A 147 5.52 6.43 -19.91
N SER A 148 6.19 7.13 -20.83
CA SER A 148 7.53 6.77 -21.33
C SER A 148 8.68 7.48 -20.61
N HIS A 149 8.37 8.42 -19.71
CA HIS A 149 9.33 9.24 -18.95
C HIS A 149 9.14 9.06 -17.43
N ASP A 150 9.98 9.73 -16.65
CA ASP A 150 9.84 9.78 -15.19
C ASP A 150 8.54 10.47 -14.79
N ILE A 151 7.81 9.88 -13.86
CA ILE A 151 6.58 10.46 -13.32
C ILE A 151 7.00 11.54 -12.32
N THR A 152 6.60 12.78 -12.56
CA THR A 152 6.93 13.92 -11.67
C THR A 152 5.73 14.39 -10.85
N GLN A 153 4.51 14.15 -11.33
CA GLN A 153 3.26 14.47 -10.62
C GLN A 153 2.08 13.69 -11.22
N TYR A 154 0.96 13.67 -10.51
CA TYR A 154 -0.30 13.15 -11.03
C TYR A 154 -1.17 14.29 -11.57
N ALA A 155 -1.77 14.07 -12.75
CA ALA A 155 -2.78 14.95 -13.33
C ALA A 155 -4.07 14.89 -12.51
N GLN A 156 -4.36 13.67 -12.04
CA GLN A 156 -5.53 13.35 -11.26
C GLN A 156 -5.16 12.28 -10.24
N PRO A 157 -5.52 12.46 -8.96
CA PRO A 157 -5.22 11.49 -7.93
C PRO A 157 -6.01 10.20 -8.15
N GLY A 158 -5.37 9.08 -7.87
CA GLY A 158 -6.03 7.78 -7.75
C GLY A 158 -6.52 7.54 -6.33
N TRP A 159 -7.44 6.58 -6.18
CA TRP A 159 -8.07 6.21 -4.92
C TRP A 159 -8.11 4.69 -4.76
N ILE A 160 -7.81 4.22 -3.57
CA ILE A 160 -7.60 2.82 -3.25
C ILE A 160 -8.08 2.51 -1.83
N SER A 161 -8.66 1.32 -1.63
CA SER A 161 -8.92 0.75 -0.31
C SER A 161 -8.07 -0.51 -0.10
N ASN A 162 -8.19 -1.12 1.08
CA ASN A 162 -7.52 -2.38 1.38
C ASN A 162 -7.91 -3.53 0.43
N THR A 163 -9.11 -3.50 -0.17
CA THR A 163 -9.65 -4.58 -1.02
C THR A 163 -9.66 -4.27 -2.51
N LYS A 164 -9.63 -2.99 -2.92
CA LYS A 164 -9.69 -2.65 -4.35
C LYS A 164 -9.20 -1.25 -4.69
N VAL A 165 -8.91 -1.05 -5.98
CA VAL A 165 -8.60 0.26 -6.57
C VAL A 165 -9.88 0.85 -7.14
N TYR A 166 -10.35 1.97 -6.58
CA TYR A 166 -11.54 2.69 -7.08
C TYR A 166 -11.22 3.49 -8.33
N ARG A 167 -10.05 4.14 -8.34
CA ARG A 167 -9.57 4.92 -9.49
C ARG A 167 -8.05 4.89 -9.56
N LYS A 168 -7.51 4.61 -10.75
CA LYS A 168 -6.06 4.73 -10.99
C LYS A 168 -5.66 6.20 -11.10
N ALA A 169 -4.47 6.55 -10.62
CA ALA A 169 -3.94 7.89 -10.76
C ALA A 169 -3.57 8.15 -12.23
N ALA A 170 -3.93 9.33 -12.74
CA ALA A 170 -3.57 9.74 -14.09
C ALA A 170 -2.20 10.44 -14.08
N LEU A 171 -1.33 10.06 -15.00
CA LEU A 171 0.04 10.56 -15.10
C LEU A 171 0.12 11.86 -15.94
N VAL A 172 1.14 12.66 -15.66
CA VAL A 172 1.56 13.88 -16.40
C VAL A 172 2.96 13.70 -16.95
#